data_AF-A0A842KWK4-F1
#
_entry.id   AF-A0A842KWK4-F1
#
_cell.length_a   1.000
_cell.length_b   1.000
_cell.length_c   1.000
_cell.angle_alpha   90.00
_cell.angle_beta   90.00
_cell.angle_gamma   90.00
#
_symmetry.space_group_name_H-M   'P 1'
#
loop_
_entity.id
_entity.type
_entity.pdbx_description
1 polymer ?
#
loop_
_entity_poly.entity_id
_entity_poly.type
_entity_poly.pdbx_seq_one_letter_code
_entity_poly.pdbx_strand_id
1 'polypeptide(L)'
;MGEFAEMLEREFSGLKITEIYSTKLGNRDIEIIEVDAKGSKFLVMFQDEPKKHELHRWSLIITSANNTRTIQGMDKLETLKMRIKENVRSIMEGM
;
A
#
# COMPACT_ATOMS: atom_id res chain seq x y z
N MET A 1 -13.24 -3.19 -5.02
CA MET A 1 -11.95 -3.24 -4.32
C MET A 1 -11.48 -1.80 -4.17
N GLY A 2 -10.71 -1.48 -3.15
CA GLY A 2 -10.10 -0.16 -3.00
C GLY A 2 -9.06 0.13 -4.09
N GLU A 3 -8.76 1.42 -4.34
CA GLU A 3 -7.87 1.86 -5.44
C GLU A 3 -6.46 1.28 -5.27
N PHE A 4 -6.02 1.14 -4.01
CA PHE A 4 -4.71 0.61 -3.70
C PHE A 4 -4.58 -0.89 -4.00
N ALA A 5 -5.60 -1.68 -3.62
CA ALA A 5 -5.64 -3.12 -3.91
C ALA A 5 -5.61 -3.39 -5.42
N GLU A 6 -6.45 -2.68 -6.19
CA GLU A 6 -6.52 -2.83 -7.64
C GLU A 6 -5.20 -2.44 -8.32
N MET A 7 -4.54 -1.39 -7.84
CA MET A 7 -3.23 -0.97 -8.35
C MET A 7 -2.20 -2.09 -8.16
N LEU A 8 -2.14 -2.71 -6.98
CA LEU A 8 -1.17 -3.76 -6.70
C LEU A 8 -1.44 -5.04 -7.51
N GLU A 9 -2.70 -5.45 -7.68
CA GLU A 9 -3.02 -6.62 -8.52
C GLU A 9 -2.63 -6.41 -9.99
N ARG A 10 -2.81 -5.19 -10.52
CA ARG A 10 -2.40 -4.85 -11.89
C ARG A 10 -0.88 -4.84 -12.08
N GLU A 11 -0.15 -4.35 -11.09
CA GLU A 11 1.30 -4.12 -11.19
C GLU A 11 2.14 -5.35 -10.84
N PHE A 12 1.61 -6.26 -10.02
CA PHE A 12 2.34 -7.41 -9.52
C PHE A 12 1.59 -8.71 -9.86
N SER A 13 1.93 -9.27 -11.03
CA SER A 13 1.41 -10.57 -11.45
C SER A 13 1.82 -11.67 -10.46
N GLY A 14 0.83 -12.43 -9.97
CA GLY A 14 1.06 -13.54 -9.04
C GLY A 14 0.96 -13.17 -7.55
N LEU A 15 0.59 -11.94 -7.21
CA LEU A 15 0.09 -11.62 -5.87
C LEU A 15 -1.37 -12.03 -5.76
N LYS A 16 -1.73 -12.69 -4.66
CA LYS A 16 -3.14 -12.82 -4.27
C LYS A 16 -3.43 -11.77 -3.21
N ILE A 17 -4.27 -10.81 -3.56
CA ILE A 17 -4.64 -9.69 -2.69
C ILE A 17 -6.04 -9.93 -2.15
N THR A 18 -6.21 -9.73 -0.85
CA THR A 18 -7.52 -9.78 -0.19
C THR A 18 -7.73 -8.49 0.56
N GLU A 19 -8.75 -7.73 0.17
CA GLU A 19 -9.15 -6.54 0.92
C GLU A 19 -9.75 -6.96 2.27
N ILE A 20 -9.15 -6.48 3.36
CA ILE A 20 -9.58 -6.79 4.72
C ILE A 20 -10.51 -5.69 5.24
N TYR A 21 -10.14 -4.44 4.98
CA TYR A 21 -10.86 -3.28 5.47
C TYR A 21 -10.57 -2.06 4.61
N SER A 22 -11.59 -1.28 4.28
CA SER A 22 -11.45 0.01 3.64
C SER A 22 -12.40 1.01 4.29
N THR A 23 -11.89 2.18 4.64
CA THR A 23 -12.68 3.22 5.30
C THR A 23 -12.12 4.61 5.04
N LYS A 24 -12.90 5.62 5.42
CA LYS A 24 -12.50 7.02 5.41
C LYS A 24 -12.59 7.61 6.81
N LEU A 25 -11.47 8.11 7.34
CA LEU A 25 -11.40 8.83 8.62
C LEU A 25 -11.16 10.32 8.36
N GLY A 26 -12.24 11.10 8.37
CA GLY A 26 -12.20 12.51 7.98
C GLY A 26 -11.84 12.64 6.49
N ASN A 27 -10.70 13.29 6.21
CA ASN A 27 -10.18 13.41 4.84
C ASN A 27 -9.15 12.35 4.47
N ARG A 28 -8.93 11.34 5.33
CA ARG A 28 -7.95 10.30 5.11
C ARG A 28 -8.63 8.99 4.70
N ASP A 29 -8.27 8.49 3.54
CA ASP A 29 -8.65 7.16 3.07
C ASP A 29 -7.66 6.14 3.67
N ILE A 30 -8.18 5.02 4.16
CA ILE A 30 -7.41 3.95 4.79
C ILE A 30 -7.84 2.64 4.17
N GLU A 31 -6.88 1.91 3.61
CA GLU A 31 -7.07 0.59 3.04
C GLU A 31 -6.13 -0.40 3.73
N ILE A 32 -6.67 -1.53 4.19
CA ILE A 32 -5.91 -2.65 4.74
C ILE A 32 -6.16 -3.86 3.86
N ILE A 33 -5.08 -4.44 3.37
CA ILE A 33 -5.09 -5.63 2.53
C ILE A 33 -4.19 -6.71 3.11
N GLU A 34 -4.56 -7.97 2.89
CA GLU A 34 -3.66 -9.10 3.01
C GLU A 34 -3.08 -9.42 1.63
N VAL A 35 -1.76 -9.61 1.59
CA VAL A 35 -1.04 -10.01 0.38
C VAL A 35 -0.41 -11.37 0.63
N ASP A 36 -0.70 -12.32 -0.24
CA ASP A 36 -0.04 -13.61 -0.30
C ASP A 36 0.93 -13.61 -1.50
N ALA A 37 2.21 -13.75 -1.19
CA ALA A 37 3.30 -13.82 -2.14
C ALA A 37 4.12 -15.09 -1.87
N LYS A 38 4.13 -16.03 -2.83
CA LYS A 38 4.93 -17.26 -2.78
C LYS A 38 4.74 -18.07 -1.48
N GLY A 39 3.53 -18.10 -0.92
CA GLY A 39 3.20 -18.85 0.30
C GLY A 39 3.55 -18.11 1.60
N SER A 40 4.02 -16.86 1.51
CA SER A 40 4.18 -15.96 2.64
C SER A 40 3.11 -14.89 2.64
N LYS A 41 2.51 -14.66 3.81
CA LYS A 41 1.46 -13.66 4.00
C LYS A 41 1.98 -12.45 4.75
N PHE A 42 1.53 -11.27 4.34
CA PHE A 42 1.76 -10.02 5.05
C PHE A 42 0.55 -9.10 4.91
N LEU A 43 0.39 -8.20 5.86
CA LEU A 43 -0.62 -7.16 5.83
C LEU A 43 0.00 -5.86 5.35
N VAL A 44 -0.76 -5.13 4.54
CA VAL A 44 -0.41 -3.78 4.10
C VAL A 44 -1.54 -2.85 4.49
N MET A 45 -1.22 -1.81 5.24
CA MET A 45 -2.11 -0.67 5.44
C MET A 45 -1.58 0.51 4.65
N PHE A 46 -2.39 0.99 3.71
CA PHE A 46 -2.16 2.21 2.98
C PHE A 46 -3.08 3.31 3.53
N GLN A 47 -2.52 4.49 3.71
CA GLN A 47 -3.28 5.67 4.11
C GLN A 47 -2.97 6.79 3.12
N ASP A 48 -4.00 7.44 2.60
CA ASP A 48 -3.89 8.60 1.74
C ASP A 48 -4.72 9.76 2.27
N GLU A 49 -4.17 10.96 2.23
CA GLU A 49 -4.85 12.17 2.62
C GLU A 49 -4.56 13.28 1.58
N PRO A 50 -5.51 13.56 0.67
CA PRO A 50 -5.34 14.62 -0.32
C PRO A 50 -5.17 15.99 0.36
N LYS A 51 -4.24 16.77 -0.19
CA LYS A 51 -3.89 18.13 0.21
C LYS A 51 -4.08 19.08 -0.97
N LYS A 52 -3.83 20.37 -0.73
CA LYS A 52 -3.86 21.40 -1.79
C LYS A 52 -2.77 21.13 -2.84
N HIS A 53 -2.98 21.63 -4.05
CA HIS A 53 -2.03 21.54 -5.17
C HIS A 53 -1.69 20.09 -5.58
N GLU A 54 -2.68 19.19 -5.56
CA GLU A 54 -2.53 17.79 -5.99
C GLU A 54 -1.47 16.99 -5.18
N LEU A 55 -1.14 17.47 -3.99
CA LEU A 55 -0.26 16.77 -3.07
C LEU A 55 -1.07 15.79 -2.25
N HIS A 56 -0.47 14.62 -2.01
CA HIS A 56 -1.04 13.56 -1.20
C HIS A 56 -0.10 13.31 -0.04
N ARG A 57 -0.60 13.42 1.19
CA ARG A 57 0.13 12.95 2.37
C ARG A 57 -0.23 11.49 2.57
N TRP A 58 0.77 10.62 2.52
CA TRP A 58 0.53 9.19 2.50
C TRP A 58 1.42 8.45 3.49
N SER A 59 0.96 7.28 3.92
CA SER A 59 1.76 6.31 4.65
C SER A 59 1.46 4.89 4.17
N LEU A 60 2.49 4.05 4.23
CA LEU A 60 2.43 2.65 3.88
C LEU A 60 3.07 1.86 5.02
N ILE A 61 2.26 1.04 5.68
CA ILE A 61 2.69 0.17 6.76
C ILE A 61 2.58 -1.25 6.25
N ILE A 62 3.70 -1.96 6.23
CA ILE A 62 3.78 -3.34 5.77
C ILE A 62 4.27 -4.18 6.94
N THR A 63 3.48 -5.17 7.33
CA THR A 63 3.75 -6.00 8.50
C THR A 63 3.63 -7.48 8.14
N SER A 64 4.65 -8.24 8.51
CA SER A 64 4.68 -9.71 8.47
C SER A 64 4.91 -10.24 9.88
N ALA A 65 4.89 -11.56 10.05
CA ALA A 65 5.08 -12.19 11.36
C ALA A 65 6.38 -11.76 12.08
N ASN A 66 7.42 -11.42 11.32
CA ASN A 66 8.77 -11.16 11.87
C ASN A 66 9.27 -9.74 11.65
N ASN A 67 8.56 -8.90 10.88
CA ASN A 67 9.05 -7.57 10.55
C ASN A 67 7.90 -6.59 10.28
N THR A 68 8.07 -5.33 10.66
CA THR A 68 7.17 -4.24 10.31
C THR A 68 7.97 -3.07 9.78
N ARG A 69 7.55 -2.55 8.63
CA ARG A 69 8.15 -1.37 8.00
C ARG A 69 7.08 -0.32 7.76
N THR A 70 7.42 0.91 8.11
CA THR A 70 6.58 2.09 7.86
C THR A 70 7.32 3.04 6.94
N ILE A 71 6.66 3.45 5.87
CA ILE A 71 7.13 4.49 4.95
C ILE A 71 6.05 5.57 4.91
N GLN A 72 6.45 6.82 4.79
CA GLN A 72 5.53 7.94 4.66
C GLN A 72 6.13 9.00 3.76
N GLY A 73 5.27 9.79 3.13
CA GLY A 73 5.71 10.84 2.24
C GLY A 73 4.63 11.89 2.00
N MET A 74 5.01 12.87 1.19
CA MET A 74 4.12 13.88 0.66
C MET A 74 4.53 14.13 -0.78
N ASP A 75 3.77 13.58 -1.71
CA ASP A 75 4.12 13.56 -3.12
C ASP A 75 2.87 13.81 -3.96
N LYS A 76 3.05 14.12 -5.25
CA LYS A 76 1.94 14.07 -6.20
C LYS A 76 1.51 12.61 -6.43
N LEU A 77 0.26 12.40 -6.86
CA LEU A 77 -0.32 11.06 -7.05
C LEU A 77 0.55 10.13 -7.91
N GLU A 78 1.10 10.62 -9.02
CA GLU A 78 1.97 9.83 -9.91
C GLU A 78 3.26 9.36 -9.21
N THR A 79 3.92 10.28 -8.50
CA THR A 79 5.16 9.98 -7.75
C THR A 79 4.87 9.05 -6.58
N LEU A 80 3.72 9.23 -5.92
CA LEU A 80 3.21 8.35 -4.87
C LEU A 80 3.08 6.90 -5.39
N LYS A 81 2.37 6.69 -6.50
CA LYS A 81 2.18 5.35 -7.10
C LYS A 81 3.52 4.67 -7.41
N MET A 82 4.47 5.42 -7.97
CA MET A 82 5.83 4.92 -8.23
C MET A 82 6.57 4.51 -6.94
N ARG A 83 6.56 5.36 -5.91
CA ARG A 83 7.23 5.08 -4.64
C ARG A 83 6.65 3.86 -3.94
N ILE A 84 5.33 3.71 -3.92
CA ILE A 84 4.71 2.53 -3.28
C ILE A 84 5.13 1.25 -4.03
N LYS A 85 5.07 1.27 -5.36
CA LYS A 85 5.51 0.15 -6.19
C LYS A 85 6.95 -0.29 -5.88
N GLU A 86 7.88 0.65 -5.81
CA GLU A 86 9.28 0.33 -5.47
C GLU A 86 9.43 -0.26 -4.07
N ASN A 87 8.69 0.26 -3.09
CA ASN A 87 8.76 -0.24 -1.72
C ASN A 87 8.15 -1.64 -1.57
N VAL A 88 6.99 -1.90 -2.18
CA VAL A 88 6.37 -3.23 -2.17
C VAL A 88 7.28 -4.23 -2.88
N ARG A 89 7.86 -3.87 -4.04
CA ARG A 89 8.82 -4.73 -4.75
C ARG A 89 10.03 -5.06 -3.89
N SER A 90 10.67 -4.05 -3.29
CA SER A 90 11.85 -4.25 -2.43
C SER A 90 11.56 -5.19 -1.26
N ILE A 91 10.36 -5.17 -0.70
CA ILE A 91 9.95 -6.07 0.37
C ILE A 91 9.72 -7.48 -0.17
N MET A 92 9.04 -7.62 -1.32
CA MET A 92 8.85 -8.92 -1.96
C MET A 92 10.16 -9.60 -2.38
N GLU A 93 11.18 -8.82 -2.76
CA GLU A 93 12.52 -9.34 -3.11
C GLU A 93 13.35 -9.68 -1.88
N GLY A 94 13.08 -9.06 -0.74
CA GLY A 94 13.76 -9.32 0.54
C GLY A 94 13.10 -10.40 1.40
N MET A 95 11.95 -10.94 0.98
CA MET A 95 11.23 -12.07 1.57
C MET A 95 11.61 -13.39 0.87
#